data_AF-A0A2E0VZ55-F1
#
_entry.id   AF-A0A2E0VZ55-F1
#
_cell.length_a   1.000
_cell.length_b   1.000
_cell.length_c   1.000
_cell.angle_alpha   90.00
_cell.angle_beta   90.00
_cell.angle_gamma   90.00
#
_symmetry.space_group_name_H-M   'P 1'
#
loop_
_entity.id
_entity.type
_entity.pdbx_description
1 polymer ?
#
loop_
_entity_poly.entity_id
_entity_poly.type
_entity_poly.pdbx_seq_one_letter_code
_entity_poly.pdbx_strand_id
1 'polypeptide(L)'
;MNNLTSAFSIYEVLRIIVPGFYFSLMLGQVTYHISKILNFNPIQGTYQILIFVIVSIIIGALFYAMDIPRWFKKHYSTLPSNLIEKNRESLKIELDNSERPYEDLYYQFYYSQEAPKIFKTEIQSGFFHLLMTMTFIGCVTIIIHATSLAFSLNVKEYYFLNLFVTIISITGAIVIYKSKLRYSWKRNYDEFVEDYKKKNNFIQ
;
A
#
# COMPACT_ATOMS: atom_id res chain seq x y z
N MET A 1 -22.88 7.91 19.99
CA MET A 1 -22.36 6.74 19.24
C MET A 1 -22.31 6.99 17.73
N ASN A 2 -21.83 8.16 17.30
CA ASN A 2 -21.62 8.48 15.89
C ASN A 2 -20.20 9.05 15.80
N ASN A 3 -19.27 8.31 15.17
CA ASN A 3 -17.97 8.78 14.63
C ASN A 3 -17.02 7.63 14.22
N LEU A 4 -17.46 6.37 14.21
CA LEU A 4 -16.65 5.28 13.63
C LEU A 4 -16.60 5.32 12.09
N THR A 5 -17.51 6.04 11.44
CA THR A 5 -17.70 6.05 9.98
C THR A 5 -17.09 7.26 9.25
N SER A 6 -16.45 8.20 9.95
CA SER A 6 -15.89 9.41 9.31
C SER A 6 -14.45 9.26 8.81
N ALA A 7 -13.72 8.21 9.24
CA ALA A 7 -12.28 8.11 9.00
C ALA A 7 -11.86 7.07 7.94
N PHE A 8 -12.75 6.17 7.50
CA PHE A 8 -12.39 5.14 6.51
C PHE A 8 -12.77 5.61 5.10
N SER A 9 -11.79 6.15 4.38
CA SER A 9 -12.05 6.70 3.05
C SER A 9 -12.28 5.60 2.01
N ILE A 10 -13.04 5.89 0.94
CA ILE A 10 -13.23 4.93 -0.17
C ILE A 10 -11.89 4.44 -0.75
N TYR A 11 -10.84 5.26 -0.66
CA TYR A 11 -9.50 4.91 -1.11
C TYR A 11 -8.85 3.83 -0.24
N GLU A 12 -9.12 3.81 1.06
CA GLU A 12 -8.65 2.75 1.96
C GLU A 12 -9.37 1.44 1.72
N VAL A 13 -10.68 1.51 1.44
CA VAL A 13 -11.45 0.35 0.99
C VAL A 13 -10.83 -0.22 -0.28
N LEU A 14 -10.48 0.61 -1.26
CA LEU A 14 -9.81 0.17 -2.49
C LEU A 14 -8.42 -0.42 -2.22
N ARG A 15 -7.65 0.14 -1.27
CA ARG A 15 -6.34 -0.38 -0.86
C ARG A 15 -6.40 -1.75 -0.20
N ILE A 16 -7.56 -2.17 0.30
CA ILE A 16 -7.79 -3.50 0.83
C ILE A 16 -8.38 -4.41 -0.24
N ILE A 17 -9.51 -4.00 -0.83
CA ILE A 17 -10.29 -4.84 -1.73
C ILE A 17 -9.50 -5.17 -3.00
N VAL A 18 -8.87 -4.18 -3.65
CA VAL A 18 -8.20 -4.42 -4.95
C VAL A 18 -7.04 -5.41 -4.82
N PRO A 19 -6.07 -5.22 -3.90
CA PRO A 19 -4.97 -6.17 -3.72
C PRO A 19 -5.45 -7.56 -3.29
N GLY A 20 -6.42 -7.62 -2.37
CA GLY A 20 -6.97 -8.86 -1.85
C GLY A 20 -7.67 -9.70 -2.92
N PHE A 21 -8.60 -9.10 -3.66
CA PHE A 21 -9.31 -9.77 -4.76
C PHE A 21 -8.34 -10.23 -5.85
N TYR A 22 -7.39 -9.37 -6.23
CA TYR A 22 -6.42 -9.70 -7.27
C TYR A 22 -5.58 -10.92 -6.89
N PHE A 23 -5.00 -10.92 -5.69
CA PHE A 23 -4.18 -12.04 -5.22
C PHE A 23 -4.97 -13.34 -5.08
N SER A 24 -6.17 -13.28 -4.48
CA SER A 24 -7.04 -14.46 -4.37
C SER A 24 -7.43 -15.02 -5.73
N LEU A 25 -7.70 -14.16 -6.72
CA LEU A 25 -8.04 -14.60 -8.07
C LEU A 25 -6.87 -15.32 -8.74
N MET A 26 -5.65 -14.76 -8.62
CA MET A 26 -4.43 -15.38 -9.14
C MET A 26 -4.13 -16.74 -8.46
N LEU A 27 -4.28 -16.85 -7.14
CA LEU A 27 -4.13 -18.12 -6.43
C LEU A 27 -5.24 -19.13 -6.77
N GLY A 28 -6.47 -18.65 -6.98
CA GLY A 28 -7.63 -19.45 -7.36
C GLY A 28 -7.37 -20.27 -8.64
N GLN A 29 -6.66 -19.69 -9.60
CA GLN A 29 -6.32 -20.40 -10.85
C GLN A 29 -5.34 -21.55 -10.59
N VAL A 30 -4.28 -21.30 -9.83
CA VAL A 30 -3.29 -22.33 -9.49
C VAL A 30 -3.96 -23.47 -8.71
N THR A 31 -4.76 -23.14 -7.71
CA THR A 31 -5.48 -24.14 -6.89
C THR A 31 -6.48 -24.96 -7.70
N TYR A 32 -7.18 -24.35 -8.67
CA TYR A 32 -8.06 -25.07 -9.59
C TYR A 32 -7.33 -26.10 -10.46
N HIS A 33 -6.14 -25.76 -10.97
CA HIS A 33 -5.34 -26.72 -11.74
C HIS A 33 -4.78 -27.84 -10.86
N ILE A 34 -4.35 -27.54 -9.64
CA ILE A 34 -3.89 -28.54 -8.67
C ILE A 34 -5.04 -29.47 -8.27
N SER A 35 -6.24 -28.95 -8.00
CA SER A 35 -7.38 -29.77 -7.60
C SER A 35 -7.80 -30.76 -8.69
N LYS A 36 -7.67 -30.38 -9.97
CA LYS A 36 -7.87 -31.30 -11.10
C LYS A 36 -6.86 -32.44 -11.11
N ILE A 37 -5.58 -32.17 -10.84
CA ILE A 37 -4.52 -33.19 -10.82
C ILE A 37 -4.71 -34.15 -9.64
N LEU A 38 -5.07 -33.61 -8.48
CA LEU A 38 -5.24 -34.37 -7.24
C LEU A 38 -6.63 -35.00 -7.10
N ASN A 39 -7.51 -34.87 -8.10
CA ASN A 39 -8.90 -35.35 -8.07
C ASN A 39 -9.70 -34.88 -6.84
N PHE A 40 -9.41 -33.70 -6.31
CA PHE A 40 -10.22 -33.10 -5.25
C PHE A 40 -11.49 -32.48 -5.86
N ASN A 41 -12.65 -32.84 -5.31
CA ASN A 41 -13.90 -32.17 -5.65
C ASN A 41 -13.87 -30.73 -5.12
N PRO A 42 -13.92 -29.70 -5.99
CA PRO A 42 -14.02 -28.33 -5.52
C PRO A 42 -15.36 -28.12 -4.80
N ILE A 43 -15.35 -27.31 -3.73
CA ILE A 43 -16.59 -26.78 -3.14
C ILE A 43 -17.29 -25.99 -4.23
N GLN A 44 -18.53 -26.34 -4.59
CA GLN A 44 -19.27 -25.71 -5.68
C GLN A 44 -20.35 -24.74 -5.17
N GLY A 45 -20.68 -23.74 -6.00
CA GLY A 45 -21.82 -22.85 -5.80
C GLY A 45 -21.56 -21.67 -4.86
N THR A 46 -22.61 -21.21 -4.18
CA THR A 46 -22.63 -19.98 -3.38
C THR A 46 -21.57 -19.96 -2.26
N TYR A 47 -21.30 -21.11 -1.64
CA TYR A 47 -20.30 -21.21 -0.57
C TYR A 47 -18.88 -20.91 -1.04
N GLN A 48 -18.54 -21.30 -2.27
CA GLN A 48 -17.23 -21.01 -2.86
C GLN A 48 -17.03 -19.52 -3.06
N ILE A 49 -18.06 -18.82 -3.54
CA ILE A 49 -18.05 -17.37 -3.73
C ILE A 49 -17.90 -16.66 -2.37
N LEU A 50 -18.64 -17.10 -1.36
CA LEU A 50 -18.56 -16.52 -0.02
C LEU A 50 -17.17 -16.69 0.60
N ILE A 51 -16.60 -17.91 0.52
CA ILE A 51 -15.24 -18.18 0.99
C ILE A 51 -14.23 -17.32 0.23
N PHE A 52 -14.36 -17.22 -1.09
CA PHE A 52 -13.49 -16.39 -1.91
C PHE A 52 -13.53 -14.92 -1.47
N VAL A 53 -14.71 -14.33 -1.32
CA VAL A 53 -14.87 -12.93 -0.88
C VAL A 53 -14.27 -12.71 0.51
N ILE A 54 -14.53 -13.60 1.46
CA ILE A 54 -13.98 -13.49 2.82
C ILE A 54 -12.45 -13.57 2.79
N VAL A 55 -11.88 -14.55 2.07
CA VAL A 55 -10.43 -14.73 1.96
C VAL A 55 -9.79 -13.52 1.28
N SER A 56 -10.40 -12.97 0.22
CA SER A 56 -9.92 -11.76 -0.44
C SER A 56 -9.87 -10.56 0.50
N ILE A 57 -10.91 -10.36 1.32
CA ILE A 57 -10.94 -9.26 2.29
C ILE A 57 -9.84 -9.45 3.35
N ILE A 58 -9.71 -10.67 3.91
CA ILE A 58 -8.69 -10.97 4.93
C ILE A 58 -7.28 -10.72 4.37
N ILE A 59 -6.98 -11.26 3.19
CA ILE A 59 -5.66 -11.08 2.56
C ILE A 59 -5.41 -9.60 2.23
N GLY A 60 -6.41 -8.91 1.69
CA GLY A 60 -6.33 -7.48 1.42
C GLY A 60 -5.99 -6.67 2.67
N ALA A 61 -6.63 -7.00 3.81
CA ALA A 61 -6.38 -6.34 5.08
C ALA A 61 -4.97 -6.63 5.60
N LEU A 62 -4.45 -7.85 5.41
CA LEU A 62 -3.06 -8.19 5.74
C LEU A 62 -2.08 -7.37 4.90
N PHE A 63 -2.27 -7.28 3.59
CA PHE A 63 -1.40 -6.46 2.73
C PHE A 63 -1.45 -4.98 3.09
N TYR A 64 -2.64 -4.45 3.41
CA TYR A 64 -2.79 -3.08 3.89
C TYR A 64 -2.00 -2.85 5.19
N ALA A 65 -2.08 -3.79 6.14
CA ALA A 65 -1.40 -3.70 7.43
C ALA A 65 0.13 -3.82 7.32
N MET A 66 0.65 -4.52 6.32
CA MET A 66 2.11 -4.69 6.11
C MET A 66 2.83 -3.39 5.74
N ASP A 67 2.10 -2.39 5.24
CA ASP A 67 2.62 -1.09 4.80
C ASP A 67 3.88 -1.20 3.91
N ILE A 68 3.78 -2.00 2.83
CA ILE A 68 4.88 -2.40 1.94
C ILE A 68 5.85 -1.27 1.56
N PRO A 69 5.41 -0.05 1.20
CA PRO A 69 6.35 1.04 0.87
C PRO A 69 7.40 1.30 1.95
N ARG A 70 7.06 1.12 3.23
CA ARG A 70 7.98 1.37 4.34
C ARG A 70 9.06 0.31 4.48
N TRP A 71 8.89 -0.87 3.90
CA TRP A 71 9.97 -1.87 3.87
C TRP A 71 11.20 -1.33 3.15
N PHE A 72 10.98 -0.43 2.19
CA PHE A 72 12.03 0.32 1.52
C PHE A 72 12.45 1.55 2.34
N LYS A 73 12.81 1.33 3.61
CA LYS A 73 13.10 2.35 4.63
C LYS A 73 14.01 3.48 4.14
N LYS A 74 14.98 3.18 3.27
CA LYS A 74 15.92 4.18 2.73
C LYS A 74 15.28 5.21 1.77
N HIS A 75 14.15 4.88 1.14
CA HIS A 75 13.57 5.70 0.08
C HIS A 75 12.19 6.28 0.43
N TYR A 76 11.41 5.59 1.27
CA TYR A 76 9.99 5.89 1.47
C TYR A 76 9.51 5.84 2.93
N SER A 77 10.42 5.71 3.92
CA SER A 77 10.05 5.61 5.36
C SER A 77 9.24 6.79 5.90
N THR A 78 9.34 7.94 5.23
CA THR A 78 8.84 9.25 5.67
C THR A 78 7.62 9.72 4.86
N LEU A 79 7.10 8.87 3.95
CA LEU A 79 5.92 9.22 3.18
C LEU A 79 4.67 9.13 4.07
N PRO A 80 3.82 10.17 4.11
CA PRO A 80 2.64 10.21 4.97
C PRO A 80 1.73 9.04 4.61
N SER A 81 1.42 8.19 5.59
CA SER A 81 0.40 7.15 5.45
C SER A 81 -0.55 7.25 6.62
N ASN A 82 -1.82 6.86 6.44
CA ASN A 82 -2.83 6.87 7.51
C ASN A 82 -2.42 5.99 8.71
N LEU A 83 -1.44 5.10 8.51
CA LEU A 83 -0.84 4.28 9.56
C LEU A 83 0.26 5.01 10.35
N ILE A 84 0.76 6.17 9.90
CA ILE A 84 1.74 6.99 10.65
C ILE A 84 1.13 7.51 11.93
N GLU A 85 -0.10 8.03 11.90
CA GLU A 85 -0.78 8.53 13.11
C GLU A 85 -0.87 7.42 14.18
N LYS A 86 -1.21 6.20 13.76
CA LYS A 86 -1.37 5.04 14.63
C LYS A 86 -0.06 4.46 15.15
N ASN A 87 1.02 4.56 14.37
CA ASN A 87 2.33 3.98 14.70
C ASN A 87 3.38 5.02 15.08
N ARG A 88 2.97 6.28 15.30
CA ARG A 88 3.84 7.44 15.49
C ARG A 88 4.86 7.26 16.61
N GLU A 89 4.43 6.67 17.71
CA GLU A 89 5.26 6.45 18.89
C GLU A 89 6.33 5.36 18.66
N SER A 90 6.00 4.32 17.88
CA SER A 90 6.97 3.31 17.44
C SER A 90 7.97 3.83 16.41
N LEU A 91 7.63 4.89 15.68
CA LEU A 91 8.50 5.54 14.69
C LEU A 91 9.42 6.59 15.32
N LYS A 92 9.08 7.14 16.50
CA LYS A 92 9.90 8.13 17.22
C LYS A 92 11.34 7.65 17.46
N ILE A 93 11.52 6.38 17.79
CA ILE A 93 12.83 5.77 18.07
C ILE A 93 13.69 5.68 16.79
N GLU A 94 13.07 5.53 15.62
CA GLU A 94 13.78 5.50 14.33
C GLU A 94 14.08 6.93 13.81
N LEU A 95 13.28 7.93 14.21
CA LEU A 95 13.41 9.32 13.77
C LEU A 95 14.53 10.08 14.47
N ASP A 96 14.87 9.73 15.72
CA ASP A 96 15.96 10.36 16.51
C ASP A 96 17.36 10.17 15.89
N ASN A 97 17.53 9.18 15.01
CA ASN A 97 18.77 8.90 14.27
C ASN A 97 18.68 9.26 12.77
N SER A 98 17.65 9.97 12.34
CA SER A 98 17.42 10.30 10.94
C SER A 98 18.07 11.62 10.52
N GLU A 99 18.33 11.80 9.22
CA GLU A 99 18.76 13.09 8.63
C GLU A 99 17.72 14.23 8.81
N ARG A 100 16.59 13.97 9.49
CA ARG A 100 15.41 14.86 9.57
C ARG A 100 14.95 15.05 11.02
N PRO A 101 15.67 15.88 11.81
CA PRO A 101 15.43 16.04 13.24
C PRO A 101 14.08 16.69 13.60
N TYR A 102 13.35 17.26 12.64
CA TYR A 102 12.06 17.94 12.88
C TYR A 102 10.86 17.15 12.37
N GLU A 103 11.04 15.90 11.94
CA GLU A 103 9.99 15.13 11.28
C GLU A 103 8.81 14.80 12.20
N ASP A 104 9.04 14.52 13.48
CA ASP A 104 7.95 14.29 14.45
C ASP A 104 7.07 15.54 14.63
N LEU A 105 7.68 16.73 14.64
CA LEU A 105 6.99 18.02 14.72
C LEU A 105 6.27 18.35 13.41
N TYR A 106 6.87 17.99 12.27
CA TYR A 106 6.24 18.13 10.96
C TYR A 106 4.95 17.31 10.88
N TYR A 107 4.91 16.07 11.38
CA TYR A 107 3.66 15.31 11.39
C TYR A 107 2.59 15.98 12.27
N GLN A 108 2.93 16.55 13.44
CA GLN A 108 1.96 17.31 14.25
C GLN A 108 1.39 18.50 13.48
N PHE A 109 2.27 19.25 12.80
CA PHE A 109 1.87 20.37 11.96
C PHE A 109 1.03 19.93 10.76
N TYR A 110 1.38 18.82 10.12
CA TYR A 110 0.69 18.29 8.96
C TYR A 110 -0.76 17.92 9.33
N TYR A 111 -0.96 17.24 10.46
CA TYR A 111 -2.30 16.89 10.95
C TYR A 111 -3.09 18.08 11.49
N SER A 112 -2.44 19.22 11.77
CA SER A 112 -3.12 20.46 12.16
C SER A 112 -3.51 21.35 10.97
N GLN A 113 -3.13 20.99 9.74
CA GLN A 113 -3.53 21.72 8.53
C GLN A 113 -5.02 21.56 8.22
N GLU A 114 -5.55 22.49 7.43
CA GLU A 114 -6.91 22.36 6.90
C GLU A 114 -7.08 21.07 6.06
N ALA A 115 -8.22 20.40 6.25
CA ALA A 115 -8.57 19.15 5.59
C ALA A 115 -8.30 19.08 4.07
N PRO A 116 -8.52 20.14 3.25
CA PRO A 116 -8.30 20.07 1.80
C PRO A 116 -6.84 19.84 1.39
N LYS A 117 -5.87 20.39 2.15
CA LYS A 117 -4.43 20.24 1.85
C LYS A 117 -3.92 18.85 2.23
N ILE A 118 -4.41 18.31 3.34
CA ILE A 118 -4.13 16.96 3.83
C ILE A 118 -4.69 15.93 2.83
N PHE A 119 -5.96 16.10 2.44
CA PHE A 119 -6.68 15.15 1.58
C PHE A 119 -5.98 14.89 0.23
N LYS A 120 -5.44 15.93 -0.42
CA LYS A 120 -4.73 15.76 -1.71
C LYS A 120 -3.46 14.92 -1.57
N THR A 121 -2.72 15.10 -0.48
CA THR A 121 -1.46 14.39 -0.22
C THR A 121 -1.74 12.95 0.22
N GLU A 122 -2.78 12.74 1.01
CA GLU A 122 -3.27 11.41 1.41
C GLU A 122 -3.75 10.59 0.22
N ILE A 123 -4.50 11.17 -0.72
CA ILE A 123 -4.90 10.46 -1.94
C ILE A 123 -3.68 10.02 -2.74
N GLN A 124 -2.73 10.92 -2.98
CA GLN A 124 -1.53 10.61 -3.76
C GLN A 124 -0.69 9.54 -3.08
N SER A 125 -0.52 9.63 -1.76
CA SER A 125 0.18 8.63 -0.99
C SER A 125 -0.59 7.29 -1.00
N GLY A 126 -1.90 7.31 -0.83
CA GLY A 126 -2.75 6.12 -0.86
C GLY A 126 -2.65 5.37 -2.19
N PHE A 127 -2.67 6.09 -3.32
CA PHE A 127 -2.44 5.49 -4.64
C PHE A 127 -1.02 4.95 -4.79
N PHE A 128 0.00 5.66 -4.30
CA PHE A 128 1.37 5.15 -4.30
C PHE A 128 1.48 3.85 -3.50
N HIS A 129 0.87 3.77 -2.31
CA HIS A 129 0.84 2.56 -1.49
C HIS A 129 0.10 1.42 -2.18
N LEU A 130 -1.03 1.70 -2.82
CA LEU A 130 -1.77 0.71 -3.61
C LEU A 130 -0.87 0.14 -4.70
N LEU A 131 -0.21 0.99 -5.49
CA LEU A 131 0.63 0.56 -6.61
C LEU A 131 1.84 -0.24 -6.14
N MET A 132 2.51 0.18 -5.08
CA MET A 132 3.62 -0.59 -4.50
C MET A 132 3.17 -1.96 -3.97
N THR A 133 1.97 -2.03 -3.37
CA THR A 133 1.37 -3.29 -2.91
C THR A 133 1.04 -4.19 -4.10
N MET A 134 0.46 -3.64 -5.16
CA MET A 134 0.17 -4.36 -6.40
C MET A 134 1.45 -4.84 -7.10
N THR A 135 2.53 -4.06 -7.07
CA THR A 135 3.86 -4.51 -7.54
C THR A 135 4.36 -5.69 -6.72
N PHE A 136 4.28 -5.63 -5.40
CA PHE A 136 4.72 -6.73 -4.53
C PHE A 136 3.92 -8.01 -4.81
N ILE A 137 2.59 -7.90 -4.83
CA ILE A 137 1.69 -9.01 -5.16
C ILE A 137 1.96 -9.55 -6.56
N GLY A 138 2.16 -8.67 -7.53
CA GLY A 138 2.52 -9.03 -8.90
C GLY A 138 3.81 -9.84 -8.95
N CYS A 139 4.88 -9.40 -8.27
CA CYS A 139 6.13 -10.16 -8.16
C CYS A 139 5.94 -11.54 -7.53
N VAL A 140 5.20 -11.63 -6.42
CA VAL A 140 4.92 -12.91 -5.74
C VAL A 140 4.14 -13.86 -6.66
N THR A 141 3.09 -13.36 -7.30
CA THR A 141 2.23 -14.16 -8.20
C THR A 141 2.96 -14.56 -9.48
N ILE A 142 3.85 -13.73 -10.04
CA ILE A 142 4.75 -14.10 -11.13
C ILE A 142 5.58 -15.33 -10.74
N ILE A 143 6.20 -15.34 -9.55
CA ILE A 143 7.00 -16.46 -9.07
C ILE A 143 6.14 -17.73 -8.98
N ILE A 144 4.96 -17.64 -8.36
CA ILE A 144 4.03 -18.77 -8.22
C ILE A 144 3.63 -19.33 -9.60
N HIS A 145 3.32 -18.45 -10.56
CA HIS A 145 2.90 -18.85 -11.90
C HIS A 145 4.07 -19.39 -12.74
N ALA A 146 5.27 -18.84 -12.60
CA ALA A 146 6.47 -19.38 -13.23
C ALA A 146 6.78 -20.80 -12.74
N THR A 147 6.70 -21.01 -11.42
CA THR A 147 6.84 -22.36 -10.83
C THR A 147 5.74 -23.29 -11.33
N SER A 148 4.50 -22.82 -11.41
CA SER A 148 3.36 -23.60 -11.92
C SER A 148 3.53 -24.00 -13.40
N LEU A 149 4.07 -23.11 -14.23
CA LEU A 149 4.42 -23.40 -15.63
C LEU A 149 5.52 -24.48 -15.73
N ALA A 150 6.49 -24.48 -14.82
CA ALA A 150 7.52 -25.52 -14.77
C ALA A 150 6.93 -26.91 -14.46
N PHE A 151 5.77 -26.97 -13.81
CA PHE A 151 4.98 -28.19 -13.60
C PHE A 151 3.92 -28.45 -14.70
N SER A 152 4.04 -27.78 -15.85
CA SER A 152 3.12 -27.93 -16.99
C SER A 152 1.66 -27.58 -16.70
N LEU A 153 1.39 -26.74 -15.68
CA LEU A 153 0.05 -26.20 -15.44
C LEU A 153 -0.28 -25.13 -16.49
N ASN A 154 -1.50 -25.15 -17.03
CA ASN A 154 -1.94 -24.20 -18.05
C ASN A 154 -2.31 -22.84 -17.43
N VAL A 155 -1.30 -22.06 -17.00
CA VAL A 155 -1.48 -20.77 -16.33
C VAL A 155 -0.73 -19.61 -17.03
N LYS A 156 -0.43 -19.79 -18.33
CA LYS A 156 0.43 -18.89 -19.10
C LYS A 156 -0.18 -17.49 -19.23
N GLU A 157 -1.47 -17.40 -19.47
CA GLU A 157 -2.18 -16.13 -19.60
C GLU A 157 -2.10 -15.31 -18.31
N TYR A 158 -2.24 -15.98 -17.16
CA TYR A 158 -2.15 -15.35 -15.85
C TYR A 158 -0.72 -14.92 -15.51
N TYR A 159 0.29 -15.66 -15.96
CA TYR A 159 1.68 -15.21 -15.86
C TYR A 159 1.92 -13.89 -16.60
N PHE A 160 1.46 -13.77 -17.85
CA PHE A 160 1.60 -12.53 -18.63
C PHE A 160 0.75 -11.39 -18.06
N LEU A 161 -0.46 -11.68 -17.57
CA LEU A 161 -1.28 -10.69 -16.87
C LEU A 161 -0.55 -10.15 -15.64
N ASN A 162 0.05 -11.02 -14.82
CA ASN A 162 0.83 -10.60 -13.66
C ASN A 162 2.05 -9.75 -14.05
N LEU A 163 2.76 -10.11 -15.12
CA LEU A 163 3.85 -9.28 -15.65
C LEU A 163 3.34 -7.88 -16.03
N PHE A 164 2.25 -7.81 -16.79
CA PHE A 164 1.67 -6.55 -17.24
C PHE A 164 1.21 -5.67 -16.08
N VAL A 165 0.46 -6.24 -15.14
CA VAL A 165 -0.01 -5.54 -13.92
C VAL A 165 1.18 -5.07 -13.10
N THR A 166 2.23 -5.88 -12.97
CA THR A 166 3.46 -5.50 -12.24
C THR A 166 4.14 -4.31 -12.91
N ILE A 167 4.33 -4.34 -14.23
CA ILE A 167 4.96 -3.26 -14.99
C ILE A 167 4.15 -1.96 -14.88
N ILE A 168 2.83 -2.02 -15.05
CA ILE A 168 1.96 -0.85 -14.88
C ILE A 168 2.05 -0.30 -13.46
N SER A 169 2.04 -1.18 -12.46
CA SER A 169 2.10 -0.78 -11.05
C SER A 169 3.44 -0.11 -10.71
N ILE A 170 4.56 -0.64 -11.22
CA ILE A 170 5.89 -0.04 -11.06
C ILE A 170 5.93 1.33 -11.73
N THR A 171 5.53 1.41 -13.01
CA THR A 171 5.53 2.67 -13.76
C THR A 171 4.63 3.70 -13.09
N GLY A 172 3.43 3.32 -12.67
CA GLY A 172 2.51 4.18 -11.95
C GLY A 172 3.09 4.67 -10.63
N ALA A 173 3.70 3.79 -9.83
CA ALA A 173 4.32 4.15 -8.57
C ALA A 173 5.46 5.16 -8.79
N ILE A 174 6.30 4.94 -9.80
CA ILE A 174 7.38 5.87 -10.19
C ILE A 174 6.80 7.23 -10.59
N VAL A 175 5.77 7.27 -11.43
CA VAL A 175 5.14 8.51 -11.90
C VAL A 175 4.52 9.27 -10.73
N ILE A 176 3.72 8.62 -9.88
CA ILE A 176 3.10 9.28 -8.72
C ILE A 176 4.17 9.81 -7.76
N TYR A 177 5.19 8.99 -7.47
CA TYR A 177 6.26 9.37 -6.57
C TYR A 177 7.06 10.56 -7.12
N LYS A 178 7.58 10.46 -8.35
CA LYS A 178 8.43 11.48 -8.94
C LYS A 178 7.67 12.76 -9.27
N SER A 179 6.48 12.69 -9.84
CA SER A 179 5.81 13.89 -10.36
C SER A 179 5.08 14.70 -9.30
N LYS A 180 4.56 14.06 -8.24
CA LYS A 180 3.68 14.72 -7.28
C LYS A 180 4.12 14.52 -5.84
N LEU A 181 4.27 13.27 -5.40
CA LEU A 181 4.37 12.96 -3.98
C LEU A 181 5.70 13.43 -3.37
N ARG A 182 6.84 13.16 -4.03
CA ARG A 182 8.17 13.59 -3.56
C ARG A 182 8.29 15.11 -3.46
N TYR A 183 7.86 15.82 -4.49
CA TYR A 183 7.94 17.29 -4.53
C TYR A 183 7.00 17.93 -3.51
N SER A 184 5.74 17.47 -3.44
CA SER A 184 4.77 18.01 -2.48
C SER A 184 5.21 17.77 -1.05
N TRP A 185 5.67 16.56 -0.74
CA TRP A 185 6.15 16.22 0.59
C TRP A 185 7.40 17.01 0.97
N LYS A 186 8.42 17.03 0.10
CA LYS A 186 9.68 17.73 0.37
C LYS A 186 9.45 19.23 0.57
N ARG A 187 8.68 19.86 -0.32
CA ARG A 187 8.37 21.29 -0.23
C ARG A 187 7.64 21.62 1.08
N ASN A 188 6.61 20.85 1.44
CA ASN A 188 5.86 21.09 2.67
C ASN A 188 6.74 20.91 3.92
N TYR A 189 7.65 19.93 3.91
CA TYR A 189 8.61 19.73 4.99
C TYR A 189 9.63 20.88 5.09
N ASP A 190 10.21 21.29 3.97
CA ASP A 190 11.19 22.37 3.92
C ASP A 190 10.58 23.72 4.36
N GLU A 191 9.37 24.05 3.88
CA GLU A 191 8.59 25.22 4.30
C GLU A 191 8.31 25.20 5.81
N PHE A 192 7.89 24.04 6.35
CA PHE A 192 7.67 23.87 7.79
C PHE A 192 8.95 24.12 8.60
N VAL A 193 10.08 23.55 8.19
CA VAL A 193 11.36 23.71 8.90
C VAL A 193 11.83 25.16 8.88
N GLU A 194 11.67 25.86 7.75
CA GLU A 194 12.00 27.29 7.63
C GLU A 194 11.15 28.13 8.59
N ASP A 195 9.83 27.94 8.58
CA ASP A 195 8.89 28.63 9.47
C ASP A 195 9.17 28.33 10.96
N TYR A 196 9.46 27.07 11.29
CA TYR A 196 9.76 26.66 12.65
C TYR A 196 11.05 27.29 13.17
N LYS A 197 12.12 27.29 12.36
CA LYS A 197 13.39 27.95 12.72
C LYS A 197 13.21 29.44 12.87
N LYS A 198 12.47 30.09 11.97
CA LYS A 198 12.17 31.52 12.07
C LYS A 198 11.44 31.84 13.38
N LYS A 199 10.35 31.15 13.70
CA LYS A 199 9.60 31.41 14.95
C LYS A 199 10.41 31.20 16.22
N ASN A 200 11.31 30.22 16.26
CA ASN A 200 12.12 29.93 17.45
C ASN A 200 13.40 30.78 17.55
N ASN A 201 13.93 31.31 16.43
CA ASN A 201 15.07 32.23 16.45
C ASN A 201 14.68 33.68 16.80
N PHE A 202 13.38 34.03 16.77
CA PHE A 202 12.87 35.32 17.25
C PHE A 202 12.65 35.36 18.78
N ILE A 203 13.01 34.31 19.50
CA ILE A 203 12.86 34.18 20.97
C ILE A 203 14.22 34.24 21.70
N GLN A 204 15.31 34.56 20.99
CA GLN A 204 16.62 34.90 21.59
C GLN A 204 16.80 36.41 21.66
#